data_AF-M0GHJ1-F1
#
_entry.id   AF-M0GHJ1-F1
#
_cell.length_a   1.000
_cell.length_b   1.000
_cell.length_c   1.000
_cell.angle_alpha   90.00
_cell.angle_beta   90.00
_cell.angle_gamma   90.00
#
_symmetry.space_group_name_H-M   'P 1'
#
loop_
_entity.id
_entity.type
_entity.pdbx_description
1 polymer ?
#
loop_
_entity_poly.entity_id
_entity_poly.type
_entity_poly.pdbx_seq_one_letter_code
_entity_poly.pdbx_strand_id
1 'polypeptide(L)'
;MFVLDASGVVVHAGEKFAAHLGTDTAALRGRPFSDLLADGDWPEVREAAAAVRAASGWESRRCHCRLSGVGGGAAGAVAVAIEFAPSPGVEVGSGGAGDGSGAGDGSGDADRDGDSDATGAGRVVGAVCRELPEPAAARLHTERDRFDHLFDLVDDAVIEFEIVGVEPIIRTVNPGFEAVFGYGAAEVRGESLNDFIVPPNADDEAVDFDQRTADGKANHAIVTRQTAWGRREFLYRGIPYSRGDGRRYGFSIYSDITGQRRAREHLQVLQRVLRHNLRNEMNVVLGMAEEIREATADSRVDHAAARIAEHTKTLLRVSEKARTAAAVLDDQRPDEVVDATATVRAVVESRRTRYPAATFDLDLPPSLPVSVGPKLAQALANVVENALEHTPEDVTVRIEAAACENDATLRISDDGDGIPEIEWAAVFGDEDITQLSHGSGLGLWVVKWVVESAGGRVDYDRRDGWSTVQLALPLADEARC
;
A
#
# COMPACT_ATOMS: atom_id res chain seq x y z
N MET A 1 -31.76 -6.56 36.66
CA MET A 1 -30.87 -7.63 37.11
C MET A 1 -31.71 -8.74 37.71
N PHE A 2 -31.32 -9.98 37.49
CA PHE A 2 -31.94 -11.19 38.01
C PHE A 2 -30.83 -12.21 38.30
N VAL A 3 -31.14 -13.25 39.05
CA VAL A 3 -30.20 -14.35 39.35
C VAL A 3 -30.86 -15.65 38.95
N LEU A 4 -30.12 -16.48 38.20
CA LEU A 4 -30.53 -17.83 37.82
C LEU A 4 -29.77 -18.86 38.64
N ASP A 5 -30.46 -19.89 39.11
CA ASP A 5 -29.79 -21.10 39.63
C ASP A 5 -29.25 -21.99 38.51
N ALA A 6 -28.60 -23.10 38.87
CA ALA A 6 -27.99 -24.03 37.93
C ALA A 6 -28.99 -24.62 36.91
N SER A 7 -30.28 -24.71 37.27
CA SER A 7 -31.35 -25.23 36.41
C SER A 7 -31.92 -24.18 35.45
N GLY A 8 -31.52 -22.91 35.59
CA GLY A 8 -32.02 -21.80 34.79
C GLY A 8 -33.32 -21.20 35.32
N VAL A 9 -33.64 -21.44 36.59
CA VAL A 9 -34.81 -20.88 37.27
C VAL A 9 -34.43 -19.55 37.95
N VAL A 10 -35.34 -18.57 37.88
CA VAL A 10 -35.14 -17.25 38.49
C VAL A 10 -35.27 -17.36 40.01
N VAL A 11 -34.15 -17.23 40.73
CA VAL A 11 -34.13 -17.24 42.21
C VAL A 11 -34.24 -15.85 42.81
N HIS A 12 -33.86 -14.82 42.05
CA HIS A 12 -34.02 -13.42 42.44
C HIS A 12 -34.27 -12.56 41.19
N ALA A 13 -35.17 -11.58 41.31
CA ALA A 13 -35.46 -10.60 40.28
C ALA A 13 -35.51 -9.21 40.92
N GLY A 14 -34.74 -8.26 40.40
CA GLY A 14 -34.81 -6.87 40.84
C GLY A 14 -36.05 -6.15 40.28
N GLU A 15 -36.55 -5.16 41.01
CA GLU A 15 -37.78 -4.41 40.66
C GLU A 15 -37.77 -3.84 39.24
N LYS A 16 -36.63 -3.30 38.79
CA LYS A 16 -36.47 -2.78 37.42
C LYS A 16 -36.64 -3.85 36.34
N PHE A 17 -36.21 -5.08 36.62
CA PHE A 17 -36.37 -6.20 35.70
C PHE A 17 -37.82 -6.71 35.68
N ALA A 18 -38.46 -6.79 36.85
CA ALA A 18 -39.89 -7.11 36.95
C ALA A 18 -40.76 -6.09 36.21
N ALA A 19 -40.48 -4.80 36.40
CA ALA A 19 -41.15 -3.71 35.68
C ALA A 19 -40.95 -3.79 34.16
N HIS A 20 -39.77 -4.18 33.68
CA HIS A 20 -39.50 -4.38 32.25
C HIS A 20 -40.36 -5.49 31.64
N LEU A 21 -40.68 -6.53 32.41
CA LEU A 21 -41.56 -7.62 32.01
C LEU A 21 -43.05 -7.37 32.31
N GLY A 22 -43.39 -6.17 32.82
CA GLY A 22 -44.76 -5.79 33.16
C GLY A 22 -45.36 -6.59 34.32
N THR A 23 -44.52 -7.07 35.25
CA THR A 23 -44.94 -7.93 36.37
C THR A 23 -44.27 -7.51 37.69
N ASP A 24 -44.56 -8.22 38.78
CA ASP A 24 -43.92 -8.03 40.08
C ASP A 24 -42.79 -9.04 40.33
N THR A 25 -41.91 -8.74 41.30
CA THR A 25 -40.74 -9.58 41.61
C THR A 25 -41.13 -10.94 42.20
N ALA A 26 -42.30 -11.04 42.85
CA ALA A 26 -42.81 -12.26 43.44
C ALA A 26 -43.28 -13.26 42.37
N ALA A 27 -43.92 -12.77 41.31
CA ALA A 27 -44.41 -13.56 40.18
C ALA A 27 -43.27 -14.17 39.35
N LEU A 28 -42.07 -13.57 39.39
CA LEU A 28 -40.89 -14.06 38.67
C LEU A 28 -40.10 -15.12 39.44
N ARG A 29 -40.15 -15.12 40.78
CA ARG A 29 -39.35 -16.04 41.60
C ARG A 29 -39.88 -17.48 41.45
N GLY A 30 -38.98 -18.42 41.16
CA GLY A 30 -39.31 -19.84 40.95
C GLY A 30 -39.77 -20.17 39.52
N ARG A 31 -39.80 -19.20 38.61
CA ARG A 31 -40.12 -19.46 37.19
C ARG A 31 -38.88 -19.85 36.38
N PRO A 32 -38.99 -20.82 35.44
CA PRO A 32 -37.97 -21.05 34.42
C PRO A 32 -37.74 -19.78 33.59
N PHE A 33 -36.48 -19.39 33.39
CA PHE A 33 -36.17 -18.21 32.57
C PHE A 33 -36.56 -18.41 31.09
N SER A 34 -36.62 -19.66 30.63
CA SER A 34 -37.12 -20.04 29.30
C SER A 34 -38.54 -19.54 29.02
N ASP A 35 -39.38 -19.44 30.06
CA ASP A 35 -40.78 -19.02 29.92
C ASP A 35 -40.93 -17.51 29.72
N LEU A 36 -39.83 -16.77 29.92
CA LEU A 36 -39.74 -15.32 29.74
C LEU A 36 -39.09 -14.95 28.40
N LEU A 37 -38.79 -15.94 27.56
CA LEU A 37 -38.14 -15.75 26.26
C LEU A 37 -39.10 -16.06 25.11
N ALA A 38 -38.82 -15.51 23.93
CA ALA A 38 -39.47 -15.93 22.70
C ALA A 38 -39.03 -17.35 22.29
N ASP A 39 -39.90 -18.07 21.58
CA ASP A 39 -39.61 -19.40 21.05
C ASP A 39 -38.33 -19.39 20.21
N GLY A 40 -37.36 -20.23 20.58
CA GLY A 40 -36.08 -20.39 19.87
C GLY A 40 -34.88 -19.68 20.51
N ASP A 41 -35.08 -18.74 21.44
CA ASP A 41 -33.96 -17.94 21.99
C ASP A 41 -33.31 -18.61 23.24
N TRP A 42 -33.95 -19.62 23.83
CA TRP A 42 -33.43 -20.32 25.02
C TRP A 42 -32.07 -21.03 24.85
N PRO A 43 -31.76 -21.72 23.73
CA PRO A 43 -30.48 -22.39 23.56
C PRO A 43 -29.28 -21.46 23.73
N GLU A 44 -29.31 -20.26 23.14
CA GLU A 44 -28.23 -19.27 23.22
C GLU A 44 -28.07 -18.69 24.63
N VAL A 45 -29.18 -18.35 25.29
CA VAL A 45 -29.17 -17.85 26.67
C VAL A 45 -28.63 -18.91 27.63
N ARG A 46 -29.04 -20.17 27.45
CA ARG A 46 -28.57 -21.30 28.25
C ARG A 46 -27.08 -21.55 28.06
N GLU A 47 -26.59 -21.46 26.83
CA GLU A 47 -25.16 -21.61 26.51
C GLU A 47 -24.33 -20.52 27.17
N ALA A 48 -24.74 -19.25 27.05
CA ALA A 48 -24.05 -18.13 27.68
C ALA A 48 -24.01 -18.25 29.22
N ALA A 49 -25.14 -18.61 29.84
CA ALA A 49 -25.21 -18.86 31.27
C ALA A 49 -24.34 -20.06 31.70
N ALA A 50 -24.31 -21.14 30.93
CA ALA A 50 -23.48 -22.31 31.20
C ALA A 50 -21.98 -22.00 31.07
N ALA A 51 -21.59 -21.21 30.07
CA ALA A 51 -20.21 -20.77 29.88
C ALA A 51 -19.69 -19.96 31.08
N VAL A 52 -20.50 -19.05 31.63
CA VAL A 52 -20.14 -18.29 32.85
C VAL A 52 -20.03 -19.22 34.06
N ARG A 53 -20.87 -20.25 34.18
CA ARG A 53 -20.76 -21.24 35.26
C ARG A 53 -19.50 -22.12 35.15
N ALA A 54 -19.05 -22.41 33.93
CA ALA A 54 -17.89 -23.25 33.68
C ALA A 54 -16.56 -22.49 33.76
N ALA A 55 -16.58 -21.17 33.61
CA ALA A 55 -15.38 -20.33 33.67
C ALA A 55 -14.81 -20.24 35.10
N SER A 56 -13.48 -20.34 35.21
CA SER A 56 -12.76 -20.09 36.46
C SER A 56 -12.36 -18.61 36.54
N GLY A 57 -13.17 -17.77 37.19
CA GLY A 57 -12.87 -16.34 37.39
C GLY A 57 -14.09 -15.43 37.23
N TRP A 58 -13.85 -14.12 37.14
CA TRP A 58 -14.88 -13.09 36.94
C TRP A 58 -15.17 -12.83 35.45
N GLU A 59 -15.38 -13.88 34.67
CA GLU A 59 -15.71 -13.73 33.23
C GLU A 59 -17.20 -13.48 33.03
N SER A 60 -17.54 -12.41 32.29
CA SER A 60 -18.92 -12.19 31.83
C SER A 60 -19.13 -12.69 30.41
N ARG A 61 -20.36 -13.10 30.09
CA ARG A 61 -20.79 -13.49 28.74
C ARG A 61 -22.05 -12.74 28.37
N ARG A 62 -22.09 -12.24 27.13
CA ARG A 62 -23.24 -11.51 26.58
C ARG A 62 -23.94 -12.37 25.52
N CYS A 63 -25.26 -12.36 25.54
CA CYS A 63 -26.09 -12.92 24.48
C CYS A 63 -27.23 -11.97 24.11
N HIS A 64 -27.80 -12.16 22.92
CA HIS A 64 -28.96 -11.40 22.45
C HIS A 64 -30.18 -12.32 22.46
N CYS A 65 -31.30 -11.85 22.99
CA CYS A 65 -32.54 -12.63 23.03
C CYS A 65 -33.75 -11.71 23.07
N ARG A 66 -34.95 -12.25 22.85
CA ARG A 66 -36.20 -11.52 22.98
C ARG A 66 -36.94 -11.95 24.23
N LEU A 67 -37.26 -11.00 25.10
CA LEU A 67 -38.02 -11.23 26.32
C LEU A 67 -39.52 -11.06 26.06
N SER A 68 -40.33 -12.05 26.45
CA SER A 68 -41.80 -12.01 26.49
C SER A 68 -42.27 -11.75 27.92
N GLY A 69 -43.22 -10.83 28.10
CA GLY A 69 -43.82 -10.55 29.42
C GLY A 69 -44.58 -11.76 29.97
N VAL A 70 -44.83 -11.78 31.29
CA VAL A 70 -45.53 -12.89 31.95
C VAL A 70 -46.98 -12.98 31.45
N GLY A 71 -47.27 -13.97 30.59
CA GLY A 71 -48.60 -14.21 30.01
C GLY A 71 -48.80 -13.64 28.58
N GLY A 72 -47.76 -13.12 27.94
CA GLY A 72 -47.81 -12.62 26.56
C GLY A 72 -47.31 -13.65 25.54
N GLY A 73 -48.13 -14.02 24.56
CA GLY A 73 -47.67 -14.78 23.39
C GLY A 73 -46.68 -13.97 22.54
N ALA A 74 -45.99 -14.65 21.60
CA ALA A 74 -44.86 -14.14 20.80
C ALA A 74 -45.00 -12.74 20.15
N ALA A 75 -46.23 -12.21 20.05
CA ALA A 75 -46.53 -10.89 19.49
C ALA A 75 -46.07 -9.68 20.33
N GLY A 76 -45.52 -9.89 21.54
CA GLY A 76 -45.09 -8.81 22.45
C GLY A 76 -43.62 -8.85 22.91
N ALA A 77 -42.76 -9.63 22.24
CA ALA A 77 -41.38 -9.85 22.71
C ALA A 77 -40.42 -8.71 22.33
N VAL A 78 -39.60 -8.24 23.27
CA VAL A 78 -38.64 -7.13 23.09
C VAL A 78 -37.22 -7.66 22.96
N ALA A 79 -36.51 -7.27 21.91
CA ALA A 79 -35.10 -7.61 21.72
C ALA A 79 -34.21 -6.90 22.74
N VAL A 80 -33.36 -7.67 23.43
CA VAL A 80 -32.46 -7.18 24.47
C VAL A 80 -31.11 -7.89 24.42
N ALA A 81 -30.08 -7.22 24.92
CA ALA A 81 -28.82 -7.86 25.28
C ALA A 81 -28.83 -8.21 26.78
N ILE A 82 -28.42 -9.43 27.12
CA ILE A 82 -28.25 -9.87 28.50
C ILE A 82 -26.77 -10.13 28.75
N GLU A 83 -26.22 -9.52 29.78
CA GLU A 83 -24.89 -9.82 30.29
C GLU A 83 -24.99 -10.71 31.53
N PHE A 84 -24.37 -11.89 31.46
CA PHE A 84 -24.26 -12.84 32.54
C PHE A 84 -22.88 -12.72 33.21
N ALA A 85 -22.87 -12.71 34.54
CA ALA A 85 -21.65 -12.71 35.34
C ALA A 85 -21.78 -13.73 36.50
N PRO A 86 -20.66 -14.21 37.08
CA PRO A 86 -20.70 -15.12 38.23
C PRO A 86 -21.41 -14.47 39.41
N SER A 87 -22.27 -15.22 40.11
CA SER A 87 -22.85 -14.74 41.37
C SER A 87 -21.81 -14.92 42.49
N PRO A 88 -21.36 -13.85 43.17
CA PRO A 88 -20.51 -14.01 44.34
C PRO A 88 -21.26 -14.80 45.42
N GLY A 89 -20.72 -15.96 45.81
CA GLY A 89 -21.19 -16.71 46.97
C GLY A 89 -20.90 -15.90 48.22
N VAL A 90 -21.91 -15.66 49.06
CA VAL A 90 -21.74 -14.98 50.34
C VAL A 90 -20.99 -15.93 51.29
N GLU A 91 -19.67 -15.80 51.39
CA GLU A 91 -18.92 -16.21 52.59
C GLU A 91 -19.01 -15.09 53.63
N VAL A 92 -19.70 -15.34 54.74
CA VAL A 92 -19.65 -14.47 55.92
C VAL A 92 -18.36 -14.81 56.68
N GLY A 93 -17.39 -13.90 56.66
CA GLY A 93 -16.12 -14.07 57.36
C GLY A 93 -15.42 -12.73 57.63
N SER A 94 -15.82 -12.11 58.75
CA SER A 94 -15.04 -11.20 59.61
C SER A 94 -13.72 -10.58 59.09
N GLY A 95 -13.65 -9.25 59.07
CA GLY A 95 -12.39 -8.56 59.32
C GLY A 95 -12.23 -7.17 58.68
N GLY A 96 -12.49 -6.12 59.45
CA GLY A 96 -11.82 -4.82 59.27
C GLY A 96 -12.61 -3.72 58.56
N ALA A 97 -13.60 -3.15 59.25
CA ALA A 97 -13.97 -1.75 59.03
C ALA A 97 -12.89 -0.86 59.66
N GLY A 98 -12.26 0.00 58.84
CA GLY A 98 -11.65 1.24 59.29
C GLY A 98 -12.61 2.39 59.00
N ASP A 99 -13.12 2.97 60.08
CA ASP A 99 -13.72 4.30 60.21
C ASP A 99 -15.02 4.62 59.47
N GLY A 100 -16.12 4.29 60.14
CA GLY A 100 -17.31 5.13 60.19
C GLY A 100 -17.25 6.03 61.43
N SER A 101 -17.29 7.35 61.20
CA SER A 101 -17.66 8.32 62.22
C SER A 101 -19.14 8.20 62.55
N GLY A 102 -19.46 8.05 63.84
CA GLY A 102 -20.63 8.70 64.43
C GLY A 102 -21.93 7.90 64.51
N ALA A 103 -22.04 7.14 65.61
CA ALA A 103 -23.13 7.17 66.58
C ALA A 103 -24.60 6.97 66.13
N GLY A 104 -25.22 5.93 66.67
CA GLY A 104 -26.67 5.76 66.71
C GLY A 104 -27.08 4.41 67.31
N ASP A 105 -27.15 4.38 68.64
CA ASP A 105 -27.65 3.29 69.48
C ASP A 105 -29.04 2.76 69.09
N GLY A 106 -29.29 1.49 69.42
CA GLY A 106 -30.63 1.02 69.81
C GLY A 106 -31.04 -0.37 69.34
N SER A 107 -30.76 -1.40 70.17
CA SER A 107 -31.63 -2.53 70.58
C SER A 107 -32.81 -2.95 69.65
N GLY A 108 -33.06 -4.22 69.33
CA GLY A 108 -32.95 -5.43 70.14
C GLY A 108 -33.73 -6.60 69.51
N ASP A 109 -33.23 -7.81 69.76
CA ASP A 109 -33.81 -9.15 69.80
C ASP A 109 -34.85 -9.70 68.80
N ALA A 110 -34.48 -10.91 68.34
CA ALA A 110 -35.28 -12.13 68.11
C ALA A 110 -36.39 -12.09 67.03
N ASP A 111 -36.63 -13.11 66.20
CA ASP A 111 -36.29 -14.51 66.29
C ASP A 111 -36.18 -15.13 64.88
N ARG A 112 -35.41 -16.21 64.82
CA ARG A 112 -35.25 -17.08 63.68
C ARG A 112 -36.54 -17.84 63.37
N ASP A 113 -36.89 -17.93 62.10
CA ASP A 113 -37.32 -19.20 61.52
C ASP A 113 -36.69 -19.35 60.13
N GLY A 114 -35.78 -20.32 60.06
CA GLY A 114 -35.03 -20.65 58.86
C GLY A 114 -35.75 -21.71 58.05
N ASP A 115 -35.80 -21.49 56.75
CA ASP A 115 -35.82 -22.59 55.78
C ASP A 115 -34.49 -22.51 55.02
N SER A 116 -33.60 -23.42 55.38
CA SER A 116 -32.24 -23.55 54.90
C SER A 116 -32.24 -24.52 53.72
N ASP A 117 -31.93 -24.02 52.52
CA ASP A 117 -31.47 -24.88 51.44
C ASP A 117 -30.23 -24.29 50.72
N ALA A 118 -29.11 -24.92 51.07
CA ALA A 118 -27.97 -25.29 50.24
C ALA A 118 -27.41 -24.32 49.17
N THR A 119 -26.15 -23.93 49.43
CA THR A 119 -25.03 -23.78 48.48
C THR A 119 -25.25 -22.89 47.23
N GLY A 120 -24.63 -21.71 47.23
CA GLY A 120 -24.55 -20.80 46.07
C GLY A 120 -23.73 -21.30 44.87
N ALA A 121 -23.46 -22.60 44.78
CA ALA A 121 -22.70 -23.20 43.68
C ALA A 121 -23.57 -23.27 42.40
N GLY A 122 -23.19 -22.53 41.36
CA GLY A 122 -23.84 -22.57 40.04
C GLY A 122 -24.86 -21.45 39.77
N ARG A 123 -24.95 -20.42 40.62
CA ARG A 123 -25.77 -19.23 40.35
C ARG A 123 -25.06 -18.23 39.43
N VAL A 124 -25.81 -17.64 38.51
CA VAL A 124 -25.33 -16.57 37.61
C VAL A 124 -26.23 -15.35 37.71
N VAL A 125 -25.63 -14.18 37.72
CA VAL A 125 -26.32 -12.89 37.71
C VAL A 125 -26.50 -12.47 36.26
N GLY A 126 -27.74 -12.25 35.83
CA GLY A 126 -28.08 -11.68 34.54
C GLY A 126 -28.51 -10.22 34.66
N ALA A 127 -27.96 -9.34 33.82
CA ALA A 127 -28.39 -7.96 33.69
C ALA A 127 -28.85 -7.69 32.26
N VAL A 128 -30.09 -7.21 32.12
CA VAL A 128 -30.57 -6.67 30.84
C VAL A 128 -29.85 -5.35 30.59
N CYS A 129 -29.00 -5.32 29.58
CA CYS A 129 -28.32 -4.13 29.12
C CYS A 129 -29.25 -3.41 28.15
N ARG A 130 -29.60 -2.16 28.46
CA ARG A 130 -30.16 -1.28 27.44
C ARG A 130 -28.99 -0.92 26.53
N GLU A 131 -29.03 -1.31 25.26
CA GLU A 131 -28.16 -0.68 24.26
C GLU A 131 -28.47 0.81 24.33
N LEU A 132 -27.57 1.58 24.95
CA LEU A 132 -27.47 2.98 24.64
C LEU A 132 -26.68 3.00 23.33
N PRO A 133 -27.25 3.44 22.21
CA PRO A 133 -26.42 3.78 21.07
C PRO A 133 -25.35 4.74 21.58
N GLU A 134 -24.07 4.51 21.24
CA GLU A 134 -23.05 5.52 21.50
C GLU A 134 -23.62 6.85 21.01
N PRO A 135 -23.70 7.89 21.86
CA PRO A 135 -24.26 9.14 21.41
C PRO A 135 -23.45 9.56 20.20
N ALA A 136 -24.11 9.89 19.08
CA ALA A 136 -23.44 10.23 17.82
C ALA A 136 -22.30 11.25 18.03
N ALA A 137 -22.42 12.09 19.06
CA ALA A 137 -21.37 12.98 19.55
C ALA A 137 -20.03 12.29 19.91
N ALA A 138 -20.04 11.15 20.60
CA ALA A 138 -18.81 10.42 20.98
C ALA A 138 -18.11 9.81 19.77
N ARG A 139 -18.87 9.19 18.85
CA ARG A 139 -18.32 8.67 17.58
C ARG A 139 -17.77 9.80 16.69
N LEU A 140 -18.50 10.91 16.59
CA LEU A 140 -18.05 12.10 15.89
C LEU A 140 -16.80 12.72 16.54
N HIS A 141 -16.66 12.65 17.86
CA HIS A 141 -15.48 13.14 18.56
C HIS A 141 -14.26 12.27 18.23
N THR A 142 -14.38 10.95 18.35
CA THR A 142 -13.28 10.02 18.04
C THR A 142 -12.85 10.09 16.57
N GLU A 143 -13.79 10.20 15.62
CA GLU A 143 -13.44 10.36 14.20
C GLU A 143 -12.77 11.71 13.92
N ARG A 144 -13.24 12.78 14.56
CA ARG A 144 -12.64 14.11 14.44
C ARG A 144 -11.24 14.16 15.05
N ASP A 145 -11.07 13.63 16.26
CA ASP A 145 -9.77 13.58 16.94
C ASP A 145 -8.75 12.78 16.13
N ARG A 146 -9.17 11.68 15.49
CA ARG A 146 -8.30 10.88 14.60
C ARG A 146 -7.89 11.66 13.35
N PHE A 147 -8.82 12.39 12.73
CA PHE A 147 -8.51 13.19 11.55
C PHE A 147 -7.59 14.36 11.90
N ASP A 148 -7.91 15.10 12.96
CA ASP A 148 -7.09 16.23 13.44
C ASP A 148 -5.67 15.75 13.78
N HIS A 149 -5.54 14.58 14.41
CA HIS A 149 -4.23 13.99 14.72
C HIS A 149 -3.43 13.59 13.47
N LEU A 150 -4.08 12.99 12.46
CA LEU A 150 -3.41 12.67 11.18
C LEU A 150 -3.01 13.94 10.45
N PHE A 151 -3.91 14.92 10.39
CA PHE A 151 -3.68 16.20 9.74
C PHE A 151 -2.45 16.90 10.36
N ASP A 152 -2.34 16.90 11.69
CA ASP A 152 -1.25 17.55 12.42
C ASP A 152 0.10 16.82 12.37
N LEU A 153 0.09 15.48 12.26
CA LEU A 153 1.31 14.66 12.26
C LEU A 153 1.93 14.43 10.88
N VAL A 154 1.22 14.74 9.80
CA VAL A 154 1.76 14.61 8.45
C VAL A 154 2.81 15.69 8.19
N ASP A 155 4.02 15.26 7.83
CA ASP A 155 5.14 16.17 7.52
C ASP A 155 4.91 16.96 6.22
N ASP A 156 4.15 16.40 5.29
CA ASP A 156 3.74 17.10 4.06
C ASP A 156 2.85 18.30 4.41
N ALA A 157 2.92 19.34 3.59
CA ALA A 157 2.06 20.50 3.74
C ALA A 157 0.64 20.16 3.28
N VAL A 158 -0.32 20.16 4.21
CA VAL A 158 -1.73 19.89 3.95
C VAL A 158 -2.56 21.16 4.18
N ILE A 159 -3.36 21.52 3.19
CA ILE A 159 -4.21 22.69 3.19
C ILE A 159 -5.64 22.26 2.90
N GLU A 160 -6.58 22.66 3.74
CA GLU A 160 -8.00 22.62 3.43
C GLU A 160 -8.42 23.96 2.85
N PHE A 161 -9.13 23.95 1.72
CA PHE A 161 -9.62 25.16 1.07
C PHE A 161 -11.08 25.01 0.59
N GLU A 162 -11.74 26.15 0.43
CA GLU A 162 -13.03 26.28 -0.23
C GLU A 162 -12.85 27.00 -1.57
N ILE A 163 -13.48 26.49 -2.61
CA ILE A 163 -13.44 27.12 -3.94
C ILE A 163 -14.52 28.18 -4.00
N VAL A 164 -14.12 29.45 -3.96
CA VAL A 164 -15.02 30.60 -4.10
C VAL A 164 -14.84 31.19 -5.50
N GLY A 165 -15.82 30.95 -6.38
CA GLY A 165 -15.69 31.24 -7.81
C GLY A 165 -14.68 30.28 -8.45
N VAL A 166 -13.47 30.77 -8.70
CA VAL A 166 -12.32 30.01 -9.21
C VAL A 166 -11.13 29.99 -8.24
N GLU A 167 -11.22 30.72 -7.12
CA GLU A 167 -10.09 30.90 -6.21
C GLU A 167 -10.14 29.91 -5.04
N PRO A 168 -9.02 29.27 -4.69
CA PRO A 168 -8.91 28.40 -3.52
C PRO A 168 -8.69 29.24 -2.24
N ILE A 169 -9.76 29.47 -1.48
CA ILE A 169 -9.71 30.21 -0.22
C ILE A 169 -9.36 29.28 0.94
N ILE A 170 -8.28 29.58 1.66
CA ILE A 170 -7.76 28.72 2.73
C ILE A 170 -8.75 28.68 3.91
N ARG A 171 -9.10 27.47 4.36
CA ARG A 171 -9.91 27.21 5.56
C ARG A 171 -9.05 26.83 6.76
N THR A 172 -8.10 25.92 6.55
CA THR A 172 -7.10 25.55 7.55
C THR A 172 -5.84 24.99 6.90
N VAL A 173 -4.73 25.00 7.63
CA VAL A 173 -3.43 24.42 7.23
C VAL A 173 -2.87 23.60 8.39
N ASN A 174 -2.08 22.58 8.09
CA ASN A 174 -1.40 21.79 9.12
C ASN A 174 -0.05 22.40 9.53
N PRO A 175 0.59 21.91 10.62
CA PRO A 175 1.93 22.34 11.01
C PRO A 175 2.99 22.09 9.92
N GLY A 176 2.83 21.04 9.11
CA GLY A 176 3.69 20.77 7.96
C GLY A 176 3.72 21.94 6.95
N PHE A 177 2.58 22.58 6.69
CA PHE A 177 2.51 23.76 5.83
C PHE A 177 3.34 24.91 6.39
N GLU A 178 3.22 25.23 7.68
CA GLU A 178 3.99 26.31 8.31
C GLU A 178 5.50 26.01 8.23
N ALA A 179 5.89 24.76 8.46
CA ALA A 179 7.28 24.32 8.39
C ALA A 179 7.87 24.34 6.96
N VAL A 180 7.05 24.08 5.94
CA VAL A 180 7.48 23.95 4.54
C VAL A 180 7.38 25.27 3.77
N PHE A 181 6.34 26.06 4.00
CA PHE A 181 6.11 27.33 3.32
C PHE A 181 6.55 28.55 4.12
N GLY A 182 6.60 28.45 5.45
CA GLY A 182 7.06 29.52 6.34
C GLY A 182 6.02 30.59 6.65
N TYR A 183 4.75 30.37 6.30
CA TYR A 183 3.63 31.27 6.60
C TYR A 183 2.81 30.72 7.75
N GLY A 184 2.36 31.57 8.67
CA GLY A 184 1.58 31.14 9.83
C GLY A 184 0.12 30.85 9.48
N ALA A 185 -0.50 29.86 10.12
CA ALA A 185 -1.88 29.47 9.87
C ALA A 185 -2.89 30.63 10.05
N ALA A 186 -2.63 31.52 11.00
CA ALA A 186 -3.47 32.69 11.24
C ALA A 186 -3.35 33.79 10.17
N GLU A 187 -2.21 33.85 9.47
CA GLU A 187 -1.94 34.84 8.42
C GLU A 187 -2.63 34.47 7.11
N VAL A 188 -2.62 33.18 6.76
CA VAL A 188 -3.11 32.70 5.47
C VAL A 188 -4.60 32.35 5.49
N ARG A 189 -5.19 32.17 6.67
CA ARG A 189 -6.58 31.72 6.79
C ARG A 189 -7.57 32.75 6.26
N GLY A 190 -8.42 32.32 5.33
CA GLY A 190 -9.44 33.14 4.71
C GLY A 190 -8.97 33.90 3.46
N GLU A 191 -7.68 33.83 3.16
CA GLU A 191 -7.08 34.42 1.96
C GLU A 191 -6.98 33.38 0.83
N SER A 192 -6.69 33.84 -0.38
CA SER A 192 -6.42 32.96 -1.53
C SER A 192 -5.09 32.26 -1.36
N LEU A 193 -5.07 30.93 -1.51
CA LEU A 193 -3.83 30.14 -1.44
C LEU A 193 -2.81 30.59 -2.49
N ASN A 194 -3.28 30.94 -3.69
CA ASN A 194 -2.41 31.27 -4.80
C ASN A 194 -1.57 32.52 -4.53
N ASP A 195 -2.09 33.48 -3.78
CA ASP A 195 -1.40 34.74 -3.44
C ASP A 195 -0.12 34.51 -2.63
N PHE A 196 -0.03 33.41 -1.89
CA PHE A 196 1.11 33.09 -1.01
C PHE A 196 2.14 32.17 -1.68
N ILE A 197 1.66 31.20 -2.48
CA ILE A 197 2.50 30.08 -2.92
C ILE A 197 2.72 30.04 -4.44
N VAL A 198 1.94 30.74 -5.25
CA VAL A 198 2.10 30.74 -6.72
C VAL A 198 3.08 31.86 -7.12
N PRO A 199 4.14 31.56 -7.90
CA PRO A 199 5.03 32.59 -8.41
C PRO A 199 4.32 33.52 -9.42
N PRO A 200 4.67 34.82 -9.50
CA PRO A 200 3.98 35.82 -10.35
C PRO A 200 3.98 35.56 -11.87
N ASN A 201 4.68 34.54 -12.35
CA ASN A 201 4.80 34.19 -13.77
C ASN A 201 4.21 32.79 -14.06
N ALA A 202 3.44 32.23 -13.13
CA ALA A 202 2.89 30.86 -13.21
C ALA A 202 1.36 30.83 -13.10
N ASP A 203 0.70 31.96 -13.29
CA ASP A 203 -0.75 32.13 -13.07
C ASP A 203 -1.59 31.24 -13.99
N ASP A 204 -1.16 31.03 -15.25
CA ASP A 204 -1.89 30.19 -16.22
C ASP A 204 -1.89 28.69 -15.83
N GLU A 205 -0.84 28.20 -15.16
CA GLU A 205 -0.77 26.81 -14.66
C GLU A 205 -1.65 26.63 -13.42
N ALA A 206 -1.71 27.62 -12.53
CA ALA A 206 -2.52 27.56 -11.31
C ALA A 206 -4.01 27.44 -11.62
N VAL A 207 -4.50 28.20 -12.62
CA VAL A 207 -5.91 28.17 -13.04
C VAL A 207 -6.33 26.79 -13.56
N ASP A 208 -5.48 26.07 -14.32
CA ASP A 208 -5.81 24.72 -14.82
C ASP A 208 -5.90 23.69 -13.69
N PHE A 209 -5.05 23.79 -12.64
CA PHE A 209 -5.11 22.89 -11.49
C PHE A 209 -6.32 23.15 -10.59
N ASP A 210 -6.66 24.42 -10.37
CA ASP A 210 -7.82 24.83 -9.59
C ASP A 210 -9.11 24.37 -10.27
N GLN A 211 -9.18 24.53 -11.60
CA GLN A 211 -10.33 24.12 -12.41
C GLN A 211 -10.53 22.59 -12.41
N ARG A 212 -9.44 21.82 -12.52
CA ARG A 212 -9.52 20.34 -12.49
C ARG A 212 -9.90 19.79 -11.13
N THR A 213 -9.49 20.43 -10.04
CA THR A 213 -9.92 20.09 -8.68
C THR A 213 -11.41 20.47 -8.50
N ALA A 214 -11.82 21.62 -9.03
CA ALA A 214 -13.20 22.10 -9.02
C ALA A 214 -14.18 21.21 -9.80
N ASP A 215 -13.68 20.47 -10.79
CA ASP A 215 -14.42 19.47 -11.58
C ASP A 215 -14.56 18.11 -10.86
N GLY A 216 -14.06 17.99 -9.62
CA GLY A 216 -14.24 16.80 -8.79
C GLY A 216 -13.32 15.63 -9.13
N LYS A 217 -12.24 15.87 -9.89
CA LYS A 217 -11.23 14.84 -10.21
C LYS A 217 -10.01 15.03 -9.33
N ALA A 218 -9.54 13.94 -8.72
CA ALA A 218 -8.23 13.95 -8.07
C ALA A 218 -7.16 14.25 -9.13
N ASN A 219 -6.30 15.22 -8.85
CA ASN A 219 -5.20 15.61 -9.71
C ASN A 219 -3.88 15.52 -8.96
N HIS A 220 -2.81 15.23 -9.68
CA HIS A 220 -1.46 15.29 -9.17
C HIS A 220 -0.53 15.86 -10.23
N ALA A 221 0.46 16.63 -9.81
CA ALA A 221 1.44 17.23 -10.71
C ALA A 221 2.70 17.60 -9.94
N ILE A 222 3.81 17.76 -10.66
CA ILE A 222 4.99 18.41 -10.11
C ILE A 222 4.85 19.91 -10.37
N VAL A 223 4.94 20.70 -9.31
CA VAL A 223 4.71 22.14 -9.37
C VAL A 223 5.83 22.91 -8.70
N THR A 224 6.12 24.10 -9.19
CA THR A 224 6.99 25.05 -8.50
C THR A 224 6.15 25.97 -7.63
N ARG A 225 6.55 26.13 -6.36
CA ARG A 225 5.89 27.06 -5.43
C ARG A 225 6.90 27.97 -4.74
N GLN A 226 6.40 29.12 -4.33
CA GLN A 226 7.12 30.11 -3.55
C GLN A 226 6.95 29.81 -2.06
N THR A 227 8.07 29.75 -1.34
CA THR A 227 8.12 29.66 0.12
C THR A 227 8.81 30.93 0.68
N ALA A 228 8.75 31.13 1.99
CA ALA A 228 9.49 32.17 2.69
C ALA A 228 11.02 32.10 2.46
N TRP A 229 11.54 30.94 2.07
CA TRP A 229 12.97 30.70 1.81
C TRP A 229 13.32 30.61 0.32
N GLY A 230 12.37 30.92 -0.57
CA GLY A 230 12.56 30.89 -2.02
C GLY A 230 11.74 29.81 -2.73
N ARG A 231 12.05 29.57 -4.01
CA ARG A 231 11.33 28.62 -4.86
C ARG A 231 11.74 27.18 -4.56
N ARG A 232 10.73 26.31 -4.50
CA ARG A 232 10.87 24.86 -4.27
C ARG A 232 9.95 24.08 -5.21
N GLU A 233 10.27 22.82 -5.42
CA GLU A 233 9.51 21.89 -6.25
C GLU A 233 8.73 20.93 -5.36
N PHE A 234 7.46 20.73 -5.69
CA PHE A 234 6.54 19.92 -4.91
C PHE A 234 5.83 18.90 -5.77
N LEU A 235 5.58 17.71 -5.22
CA LEU A 235 4.52 16.85 -5.71
C LEU A 235 3.19 17.35 -5.12
N TYR A 236 2.37 17.95 -5.96
CA TYR A 236 1.03 18.42 -5.63
C TYR A 236 0.02 17.28 -5.77
N ARG A 237 -0.93 17.20 -4.84
CA ARG A 237 -2.14 16.36 -4.93
C ARG A 237 -3.37 17.15 -4.48
N GLY A 238 -4.36 17.30 -5.35
CA GLY A 238 -5.66 17.89 -5.03
C GLY A 238 -6.73 16.81 -4.83
N ILE A 239 -7.41 16.85 -3.69
CA ILE A 239 -8.45 15.89 -3.31
C ILE A 239 -9.76 16.67 -3.06
N PRO A 240 -10.70 16.67 -4.00
CA PRO A 240 -11.98 17.35 -3.81
C PRO A 240 -12.90 16.56 -2.88
N TYR A 241 -13.70 17.27 -2.07
CA TYR A 241 -14.75 16.66 -1.26
C TYR A 241 -15.98 17.59 -1.11
N SER A 242 -17.12 17.01 -0.76
CA SER A 242 -18.41 17.71 -0.66
C SER A 242 -19.00 17.56 0.74
N ARG A 243 -19.55 18.66 1.28
CA ARG A 243 -20.16 18.69 2.63
C ARG A 243 -21.69 18.74 2.63
N GLY A 244 -22.32 18.70 1.45
CA GLY A 244 -23.78 18.75 1.30
C GLY A 244 -24.42 20.14 1.48
N ASP A 245 -23.60 21.19 1.60
CA ASP A 245 -24.00 22.61 1.71
C ASP A 245 -24.01 23.35 0.36
N GLY A 246 -23.77 22.63 -0.74
CA GLY A 246 -23.68 23.19 -2.10
C GLY A 246 -22.38 23.92 -2.39
N ARG A 247 -21.44 23.98 -1.44
CA ARG A 247 -20.10 24.55 -1.63
C ARG A 247 -19.10 23.45 -2.01
N ARG A 248 -18.01 23.86 -2.66
CA ARG A 248 -16.94 22.96 -3.11
C ARG A 248 -15.73 23.12 -2.20
N TYR A 249 -15.28 22.02 -1.62
CA TYR A 249 -14.09 21.99 -0.76
C TYR A 249 -13.04 21.05 -1.35
N GLY A 250 -11.80 21.24 -0.93
CA GLY A 250 -10.72 20.35 -1.30
C GLY A 250 -9.59 20.37 -0.28
N PHE A 251 -8.80 19.30 -0.31
CA PHE A 251 -7.49 19.26 0.31
C PHE A 251 -6.41 19.37 -0.77
N SER A 252 -5.41 20.20 -0.52
CA SER A 252 -4.16 20.22 -1.26
C SER A 252 -3.06 19.65 -0.40
N ILE A 253 -2.33 18.67 -0.92
CA ILE A 253 -1.14 18.11 -0.29
C ILE A 253 0.06 18.49 -1.15
N TYR A 254 1.10 19.03 -0.54
CA TYR A 254 2.36 19.37 -1.17
C TYR A 254 3.50 18.63 -0.47
N SER A 255 4.06 17.62 -1.15
CA SER A 255 5.26 16.91 -0.69
C SER A 255 6.50 17.61 -1.28
N ASP A 256 7.43 18.07 -0.44
CA ASP A 256 8.66 18.74 -0.91
C ASP A 256 9.62 17.72 -1.54
N ILE A 257 9.77 17.79 -2.86
CA ILE A 257 10.66 16.90 -3.62
C ILE A 257 11.93 17.62 -4.09
N THR A 258 12.15 18.86 -3.64
CA THR A 258 13.25 19.72 -4.09
C THR A 258 14.62 19.07 -3.85
N GLY A 259 14.83 18.52 -2.65
CA GLY A 259 16.10 17.88 -2.29
C GLY A 259 16.38 16.63 -3.13
N GLN A 260 15.35 15.81 -3.32
CA GLN A 260 15.43 14.57 -4.11
C GLN A 260 15.70 14.88 -5.60
N ARG A 261 14.97 15.85 -6.17
CA ARG A 261 15.16 16.28 -7.56
C ARG A 261 16.53 16.90 -7.79
N ARG A 262 16.98 17.85 -6.95
CA ARG A 262 18.32 18.43 -7.08
C ARG A 262 19.43 17.38 -6.95
N ALA A 263 19.30 16.44 -6.01
CA ALA A 263 20.26 15.35 -5.88
C ALA A 263 20.30 14.49 -7.15
N ARG A 264 19.14 14.15 -7.71
CA ARG A 264 19.01 13.40 -8.96
C ARG A 264 19.63 14.16 -10.15
N GLU A 265 19.30 15.44 -10.31
CA GLU A 265 19.85 16.31 -11.36
C GLU A 265 21.38 16.43 -11.27
N HIS A 266 21.91 16.66 -10.06
CA HIS A 266 23.37 16.71 -9.85
C HIS A 266 24.06 15.39 -10.22
N LEU A 267 23.48 14.25 -9.84
CA LEU A 267 23.99 12.94 -10.22
C LEU A 267 23.96 12.74 -11.74
N GLN A 268 22.88 13.13 -12.42
CA GLN A 268 22.79 13.06 -13.88
C GLN A 268 23.84 13.92 -14.59
N VAL A 269 24.05 15.15 -14.12
CA VAL A 269 25.07 16.06 -14.68
C VAL A 269 26.47 15.47 -14.49
N LEU A 270 26.79 14.99 -13.28
CA LEU A 270 28.07 14.35 -12.99
C LEU A 270 28.30 13.12 -13.89
N GLN A 271 27.30 12.22 -13.97
CA GLN A 271 27.37 11.04 -14.83
C GLN A 271 27.55 11.42 -16.30
N ARG A 272 26.91 12.49 -16.78
CA ARG A 272 27.07 12.98 -18.15
C ARG A 272 28.48 13.50 -18.42
N VAL A 273 29.03 14.32 -17.52
CA VAL A 273 30.38 14.88 -17.66
C VAL A 273 31.43 13.77 -17.60
N LEU A 274 31.35 12.89 -16.60
CA LEU A 274 32.27 11.75 -16.46
C LEU A 274 32.25 10.88 -17.71
N ARG A 275 31.06 10.52 -18.20
CA ARG A 275 30.91 9.72 -19.42
C ARG A 275 31.53 10.39 -20.64
N HIS A 276 31.27 11.68 -20.84
CA HIS A 276 31.81 12.41 -21.99
C HIS A 276 33.33 12.42 -21.96
N ASN A 277 33.93 12.72 -20.80
CA ASN A 277 35.38 12.75 -20.64
C ASN A 277 35.97 11.35 -20.82
N LEU A 278 35.39 10.33 -20.21
CA LEU A 278 35.83 8.94 -20.39
C LEU A 278 35.79 8.53 -21.87
N ARG A 279 34.69 8.81 -22.58
CA ARG A 279 34.58 8.49 -24.02
C ARG A 279 35.66 9.20 -24.85
N ASN A 280 35.93 10.47 -24.57
CA ASN A 280 36.95 11.23 -25.29
C ASN A 280 38.34 10.66 -25.07
N GLU A 281 38.74 10.45 -23.82
CA GLU A 281 40.05 9.86 -23.50
C GLU A 281 40.19 8.45 -24.06
N MET A 282 39.14 7.62 -24.01
CA MET A 282 39.15 6.28 -24.61
C MET A 282 39.25 6.32 -26.13
N ASN A 283 38.61 7.26 -26.82
CA ASN A 283 38.77 7.39 -28.27
C ASN A 283 40.20 7.77 -28.67
N VAL A 284 40.87 8.61 -27.87
CA VAL A 284 42.29 8.96 -28.09
C VAL A 284 43.18 7.73 -27.89
N VAL A 285 42.98 6.97 -26.81
CA VAL A 285 43.72 5.71 -26.57
C VAL A 285 43.49 4.70 -27.68
N LEU A 286 42.25 4.58 -28.17
CA LEU A 286 41.92 3.69 -29.27
C LEU A 286 42.62 4.12 -30.56
N GLY A 287 42.59 5.41 -30.91
CA GLY A 287 43.27 5.96 -32.07
C GLY A 287 44.78 5.70 -32.03
N MET A 288 45.42 5.97 -30.90
CA MET A 288 46.86 5.69 -30.71
C MET A 288 47.18 4.19 -30.85
N ALA A 289 46.32 3.32 -30.30
CA ALA A 289 46.52 1.87 -30.43
C ALA A 289 46.38 1.41 -31.89
N GLU A 290 45.40 1.94 -32.63
CA GLU A 290 45.22 1.63 -34.05
C GLU A 290 46.39 2.18 -34.90
N GLU A 291 46.86 3.40 -34.64
CA GLU A 291 48.06 3.97 -35.28
C GLU A 291 49.33 3.14 -35.04
N ILE A 292 49.55 2.65 -33.82
CA ILE A 292 50.71 1.79 -33.51
C ILE A 292 50.65 0.49 -34.32
N ARG A 293 49.47 -0.10 -34.47
CA ARG A 293 49.28 -1.33 -35.26
C ARG A 293 49.56 -1.11 -36.75
N GLU A 294 49.15 0.02 -37.28
CA GLU A 294 49.39 0.37 -38.69
C GLU A 294 50.87 0.67 -38.97
N ALA A 295 51.59 1.26 -38.00
CA ALA A 295 52.97 1.69 -38.16
C ALA A 295 54.03 0.60 -37.84
N THR A 296 53.69 -0.42 -37.05
CA THR A 296 54.66 -1.43 -36.59
C THR A 296 54.70 -2.67 -37.48
N ALA A 297 55.92 -3.18 -37.72
CA ALA A 297 56.14 -4.51 -38.30
C ALA A 297 56.48 -5.58 -37.24
N ASP A 298 56.67 -5.18 -35.97
CA ASP A 298 56.95 -6.09 -34.86
C ASP A 298 55.65 -6.69 -34.34
N SER A 299 55.51 -8.02 -34.47
CA SER A 299 54.33 -8.77 -34.08
C SER A 299 54.03 -8.69 -32.57
N ARG A 300 55.04 -8.53 -31.72
CA ARG A 300 54.81 -8.34 -30.27
C ARG A 300 54.18 -6.99 -29.97
N VAL A 301 54.60 -5.96 -30.71
CA VAL A 301 54.06 -4.59 -30.57
C VAL A 301 52.65 -4.52 -31.13
N ASP A 302 52.40 -5.08 -32.32
CA ASP A 302 51.04 -5.17 -32.88
C ASP A 302 50.09 -5.90 -31.93
N HIS A 303 50.51 -7.05 -31.40
CA HIS A 303 49.67 -7.82 -30.47
C HIS A 303 49.40 -7.07 -29.16
N ALA A 304 50.36 -6.30 -28.64
CA ALA A 304 50.14 -5.46 -27.47
C ALA A 304 49.15 -4.32 -27.77
N ALA A 305 49.30 -3.64 -28.90
CA ALA A 305 48.40 -2.58 -29.33
C ALA A 305 46.99 -3.10 -29.65
N ALA A 306 46.86 -4.29 -30.23
CA ALA A 306 45.59 -4.97 -30.45
C ALA A 306 44.83 -5.20 -29.13
N ARG A 307 45.54 -5.64 -28.07
CA ARG A 307 44.94 -5.79 -26.74
C ARG A 307 44.49 -4.47 -26.14
N ILE A 308 45.27 -3.39 -26.30
CA ILE A 308 44.87 -2.05 -25.85
C ILE A 308 43.59 -1.61 -26.57
N ALA A 309 43.54 -1.77 -27.90
CA ALA A 309 42.36 -1.42 -28.70
C ALA A 309 41.12 -2.23 -28.27
N GLU A 310 41.28 -3.54 -28.04
CA GLU A 310 40.21 -4.43 -27.60
C GLU A 310 39.65 -4.03 -26.22
N HIS A 311 40.53 -3.81 -25.23
CA HIS A 311 40.11 -3.37 -23.90
C HIS A 311 39.44 -1.99 -23.93
N THR A 312 39.95 -1.07 -24.77
CA THR A 312 39.37 0.27 -24.94
C THR A 312 37.98 0.21 -25.59
N LYS A 313 37.79 -0.65 -26.61
CA LYS A 313 36.48 -0.92 -27.22
C LYS A 313 35.50 -1.52 -26.21
N THR A 314 35.97 -2.37 -25.30
CA THR A 314 35.15 -2.92 -24.21
C THR A 314 34.73 -1.85 -23.21
N LEU A 315 35.62 -0.95 -22.80
CA LEU A 315 35.27 0.18 -21.92
C LEU A 315 34.26 1.13 -22.57
N LEU A 316 34.40 1.41 -23.87
CA LEU A 316 33.43 2.20 -24.63
C LEU A 316 32.04 1.54 -24.67
N ARG A 317 31.97 0.21 -24.90
CA ARG A 317 30.70 -0.54 -24.83
C ARG A 317 30.07 -0.48 -23.43
N VAL A 318 30.85 -0.70 -22.37
CA VAL A 318 30.36 -0.60 -20.98
C VAL A 318 29.79 0.80 -20.71
N SER A 319 30.51 1.84 -21.15
CA SER A 319 30.07 3.23 -20.99
C SER A 319 28.76 3.54 -21.72
N GLU A 320 28.51 2.92 -22.87
CA GLU A 320 27.27 3.10 -23.63
C GLU A 320 26.11 2.30 -23.00
N LYS A 321 26.36 1.05 -22.56
CA LYS A 321 25.37 0.24 -21.83
C LYS A 321 24.95 0.96 -20.52
N ALA A 322 25.90 1.52 -19.77
CA ALA A 322 25.60 2.31 -18.57
C ALA A 322 24.77 3.57 -18.86
N ARG A 323 25.00 4.25 -19.99
CA ARG A 323 24.18 5.40 -20.41
C ARG A 323 22.74 4.98 -20.69
N THR A 324 22.58 3.92 -21.47
CA THR A 324 21.30 3.29 -21.79
C THR A 324 20.54 2.97 -20.52
N ALA A 325 21.21 2.33 -19.57
CA ALA A 325 20.65 1.94 -18.28
C ALA A 325 20.18 3.15 -17.46
N ALA A 326 21.02 4.19 -17.37
CA ALA A 326 20.67 5.43 -16.67
C ALA A 326 19.47 6.15 -17.32
N ALA A 327 19.37 6.17 -18.64
CA ALA A 327 18.23 6.80 -19.34
C ALA A 327 16.90 6.08 -19.06
N VAL A 328 16.92 4.75 -18.99
CA VAL A 328 15.75 3.93 -18.64
C VAL A 328 15.25 4.22 -17.23
N LEU A 329 16.17 4.24 -16.26
CA LEU A 329 15.88 4.57 -14.86
C LEU A 329 15.45 6.03 -14.68
N ASP A 330 15.84 6.91 -15.62
CA ASP A 330 15.55 8.32 -15.50
C ASP A 330 14.15 8.71 -15.96
N ASP A 331 13.63 7.99 -16.94
CA ASP A 331 12.41 8.33 -17.63
C ASP A 331 11.17 7.97 -16.78
N GLN A 332 10.52 8.99 -16.23
CA GLN A 332 9.34 8.87 -15.36
C GLN A 332 8.01 9.10 -16.09
N ARG A 333 8.00 9.05 -17.41
CA ARG A 333 6.75 9.14 -18.16
C ARG A 333 5.87 7.92 -17.81
N PRO A 334 4.54 8.10 -17.70
CA PRO A 334 3.62 6.97 -17.60
C PRO A 334 3.90 6.02 -18.76
N ASP A 335 3.84 4.71 -18.50
CA ASP A 335 4.10 3.73 -19.53
C ASP A 335 3.07 3.87 -20.66
N GLU A 336 3.53 4.37 -21.80
CA GLU A 336 2.72 4.50 -23.01
C GLU A 336 2.40 3.10 -23.58
N VAL A 337 1.26 2.97 -24.24
CA VAL A 337 0.93 1.72 -24.92
C VAL A 337 1.77 1.58 -26.19
N VAL A 338 2.49 0.46 -26.31
CA VAL A 338 3.25 0.10 -27.52
C VAL A 338 2.90 -1.30 -27.99
N ASP A 339 2.96 -1.55 -29.29
CA ASP A 339 2.78 -2.89 -29.84
C ASP A 339 4.09 -3.69 -29.75
N ALA A 340 4.12 -4.68 -28.85
CA ALA A 340 5.27 -5.55 -28.65
C ALA A 340 5.61 -6.37 -29.90
N THR A 341 4.62 -6.83 -30.67
CA THR A 341 4.86 -7.54 -31.93
C THR A 341 5.63 -6.65 -32.91
N ALA A 342 5.16 -5.42 -33.12
CA ALA A 342 5.81 -4.47 -34.02
C ALA A 342 7.24 -4.14 -33.56
N THR A 343 7.42 -3.99 -32.24
CA THR A 343 8.71 -3.69 -31.63
C THR A 343 9.70 -4.84 -31.80
N VAL A 344 9.30 -6.09 -31.57
CA VAL A 344 10.13 -7.29 -31.80
C VAL A 344 10.58 -7.34 -33.27
N ARG A 345 9.66 -7.14 -34.22
CA ARG A 345 10.00 -7.16 -35.65
C ARG A 345 11.04 -6.10 -36.01
N ALA A 346 10.87 -4.87 -35.52
CA ALA A 346 11.83 -3.79 -35.76
C ALA A 346 13.21 -4.08 -35.16
N VAL A 347 13.24 -4.67 -33.96
CA VAL A 347 14.48 -5.08 -33.30
C VAL A 347 15.19 -6.16 -34.13
N VAL A 348 14.50 -7.23 -34.51
CA VAL A 348 15.04 -8.35 -35.28
C VAL A 348 15.58 -7.90 -36.63
N GLU A 349 14.85 -7.06 -37.36
CA GLU A 349 15.27 -6.58 -38.69
C GLU A 349 16.60 -5.81 -38.63
N SER A 350 16.76 -4.97 -37.61
CA SER A 350 18.03 -4.27 -37.37
C SER A 350 19.19 -5.22 -37.07
N ARG A 351 18.94 -6.40 -36.48
CA ARG A 351 19.99 -7.36 -36.11
C ARG A 351 20.34 -8.29 -37.26
N ARG A 352 19.38 -8.68 -38.09
CA ARG A 352 19.63 -9.44 -39.33
C ARG A 352 20.66 -8.76 -40.24
N THR A 353 20.63 -7.43 -40.31
CA THR A 353 21.60 -6.65 -41.09
C THR A 353 23.02 -6.78 -40.53
N ARG A 354 23.17 -6.86 -39.20
CA ARG A 354 24.47 -6.90 -38.52
C ARG A 354 25.01 -8.32 -38.33
N TYR A 355 24.13 -9.30 -38.22
CA TYR A 355 24.43 -10.72 -38.00
C TYR A 355 23.74 -11.57 -39.08
N PRO A 356 24.25 -11.57 -40.33
CA PRO A 356 23.58 -12.24 -41.45
C PRO A 356 23.59 -13.78 -41.35
N ALA A 357 24.46 -14.36 -40.52
CA ALA A 357 24.52 -15.80 -40.27
C ALA A 357 23.52 -16.28 -39.19
N ALA A 358 22.92 -15.37 -38.42
CA ALA A 358 21.96 -15.74 -37.37
C ALA A 358 20.59 -16.08 -37.95
N THR A 359 19.97 -17.14 -37.42
CA THR A 359 18.60 -17.53 -37.77
C THR A 359 17.61 -16.96 -36.76
N PHE A 360 16.52 -16.36 -37.24
CA PHE A 360 15.44 -15.83 -36.38
C PHE A 360 14.13 -16.53 -36.69
N ASP A 361 13.58 -17.23 -35.70
CA ASP A 361 12.29 -17.92 -35.74
C ASP A 361 11.27 -17.11 -34.91
N LEU A 362 10.19 -16.62 -35.53
CA LEU A 362 9.24 -15.70 -34.89
C LEU A 362 7.83 -16.30 -34.88
N ASP A 363 7.31 -16.60 -33.69
CA ASP A 363 5.91 -16.96 -33.47
C ASP A 363 5.23 -15.84 -32.68
N LEU A 364 4.65 -14.89 -33.42
CA LEU A 364 4.11 -13.65 -32.85
C LEU A 364 2.65 -13.45 -33.31
N PRO A 365 1.74 -13.01 -32.43
CA PRO A 365 0.39 -12.64 -32.82
C PRO A 365 0.44 -11.39 -33.71
N PRO A 366 -0.64 -11.09 -34.46
CA PRO A 366 -0.67 -9.93 -35.36
C PRO A 366 -0.37 -8.59 -34.67
N SER A 367 -0.82 -8.44 -33.43
CA SER A 367 -0.58 -7.27 -32.57
C SER A 367 -0.58 -7.70 -31.10
N LEU A 368 0.24 -7.07 -30.27
CA LEU A 368 0.33 -7.34 -28.84
C LEU A 368 0.58 -6.02 -28.07
N PRO A 369 -0.48 -5.24 -27.76
CA PRO A 369 -0.35 -3.95 -27.09
C PRO A 369 -0.03 -4.12 -25.59
N VAL A 370 1.07 -3.51 -25.13
CA VAL A 370 1.56 -3.58 -23.75
C VAL A 370 1.84 -2.19 -23.18
N SER A 371 1.68 -2.03 -21.86
CA SER A 371 1.90 -0.78 -21.13
C SER A 371 3.33 -0.70 -20.61
N VAL A 372 4.31 -0.53 -21.50
CA VAL A 372 5.76 -0.45 -21.17
C VAL A 372 6.44 0.78 -21.79
N GLY A 373 5.77 1.40 -22.76
CA GLY A 373 6.30 2.52 -23.51
C GLY A 373 7.46 2.16 -24.46
N PRO A 374 8.07 3.19 -25.09
CA PRO A 374 9.12 3.03 -26.09
C PRO A 374 10.39 2.31 -25.59
N LYS A 375 10.59 2.23 -24.27
CA LYS A 375 11.74 1.56 -23.65
C LYS A 375 11.76 0.05 -23.90
N LEU A 376 10.62 -0.56 -24.26
CA LEU A 376 10.54 -1.97 -24.63
C LEU A 376 11.52 -2.33 -25.75
N ALA A 377 11.71 -1.45 -26.73
CA ALA A 377 12.66 -1.66 -27.82
C ALA A 377 14.10 -1.84 -27.31
N GLN A 378 14.46 -1.14 -26.24
CA GLN A 378 15.78 -1.20 -25.63
C GLN A 378 15.96 -2.46 -24.79
N ALA A 379 14.93 -2.90 -24.05
CA ALA A 379 14.96 -4.18 -23.36
C ALA A 379 15.13 -5.34 -24.37
N LEU A 380 14.28 -5.39 -25.40
CA LEU A 380 14.37 -6.42 -26.45
C LEU A 380 15.69 -6.40 -27.19
N ALA A 381 16.23 -5.21 -27.48
CA ALA A 381 17.55 -5.05 -28.07
C ALA A 381 18.65 -5.70 -27.23
N ASN A 382 18.64 -5.51 -25.91
CA ASN A 382 19.64 -6.10 -25.02
C ASN A 382 19.51 -7.63 -24.93
N VAL A 383 18.29 -8.17 -24.82
CA VAL A 383 18.09 -9.62 -24.78
C VAL A 383 18.55 -10.28 -26.09
N VAL A 384 18.15 -9.70 -27.23
CA VAL A 384 18.53 -10.23 -28.55
C VAL A 384 20.04 -10.06 -28.80
N GLU A 385 20.66 -8.96 -28.36
CA GLU A 385 22.11 -8.78 -28.50
C GLU A 385 22.89 -9.79 -27.64
N ASN A 386 22.41 -10.10 -26.43
CA ASN A 386 23.02 -11.13 -25.59
C ASN A 386 22.97 -12.52 -26.24
N ALA A 387 21.87 -12.87 -26.92
CA ALA A 387 21.77 -14.12 -27.69
C ALA A 387 22.76 -14.20 -28.86
N LEU A 388 23.19 -13.06 -29.40
CA LEU A 388 24.05 -12.98 -30.60
C LEU A 388 25.54 -12.77 -30.28
N GLU A 389 25.89 -12.06 -29.19
CA GLU A 389 27.30 -11.74 -28.85
C GLU A 389 28.09 -12.93 -28.29
N HIS A 390 27.42 -13.97 -27.76
CA HIS A 390 28.04 -15.04 -26.97
C HIS A 390 28.08 -16.42 -27.64
N THR A 391 27.69 -16.52 -28.90
CA THR A 391 27.60 -17.80 -29.63
C THR A 391 28.40 -17.72 -30.94
N PRO A 392 29.11 -18.77 -31.36
CA PRO A 392 29.73 -18.81 -32.69
C PRO A 392 28.71 -18.61 -33.82
N GLU A 393 29.21 -18.35 -35.03
CA GLU A 393 28.41 -18.21 -36.25
C GLU A 393 27.39 -19.38 -36.35
N ASP A 394 26.13 -19.06 -36.71
CA ASP A 394 24.96 -19.97 -36.85
C ASP A 394 23.98 -20.10 -35.66
N VAL A 395 23.94 -19.16 -34.71
CA VAL A 395 22.94 -19.15 -33.62
C VAL A 395 21.49 -19.03 -34.14
N THR A 396 20.58 -19.78 -33.51
CA THR A 396 19.13 -19.68 -33.72
C THR A 396 18.48 -18.95 -32.54
N VAL A 397 17.84 -17.82 -32.83
CA VAL A 397 17.04 -17.06 -31.87
C VAL A 397 15.56 -17.28 -32.17
N ARG A 398 14.85 -17.94 -31.26
CA ARG A 398 13.40 -18.09 -31.29
C ARG A 398 12.73 -17.02 -30.43
N ILE A 399 11.77 -16.29 -30.99
CA ILE A 399 10.97 -15.30 -30.25
C ILE A 399 9.51 -15.67 -30.36
N GLU A 400 8.91 -16.00 -29.23
CA GLU A 400 7.50 -16.33 -29.10
C GLU A 400 6.81 -15.23 -28.30
N ALA A 401 5.60 -14.85 -28.70
CA ALA A 401 4.79 -13.92 -27.94
C ALA A 401 3.34 -14.39 -27.86
N ALA A 402 2.70 -14.19 -26.72
CA ALA A 402 1.31 -14.55 -26.52
C ALA A 402 0.64 -13.61 -25.51
N ALA A 403 -0.65 -13.35 -25.68
CA ALA A 403 -1.48 -12.79 -24.63
C ALA A 403 -1.97 -13.91 -23.71
N CYS A 404 -1.85 -13.71 -22.39
CA CYS A 404 -2.44 -14.53 -21.34
C CYS A 404 -3.36 -13.64 -20.50
N GLU A 405 -4.33 -14.21 -19.79
CA GLU A 405 -5.49 -13.53 -19.15
C GLU A 405 -5.28 -12.05 -18.74
N ASN A 406 -4.21 -11.73 -18.01
CA ASN A 406 -3.89 -10.36 -17.60
C ASN A 406 -2.55 -9.80 -18.14
N ASP A 407 -1.69 -10.65 -18.71
CA ASP A 407 -0.31 -10.32 -19.07
C ASP A 407 0.06 -10.82 -20.48
N ALA A 408 0.88 -10.04 -21.18
CA ALA A 408 1.58 -10.47 -22.38
C ALA A 408 2.85 -11.22 -21.97
N THR A 409 3.09 -12.39 -22.55
CA THR A 409 4.34 -13.14 -22.39
C THR A 409 5.16 -13.02 -23.66
N LEU A 410 6.42 -12.58 -23.54
CA LEU A 410 7.43 -12.66 -24.59
C LEU A 410 8.53 -13.62 -24.13
N ARG A 411 8.85 -14.63 -24.94
CA ARG A 411 9.93 -15.58 -24.70
C ARG A 411 10.97 -15.42 -25.78
N ILE A 412 12.21 -15.13 -25.39
CA ILE A 412 13.36 -15.05 -26.28
C ILE A 412 14.26 -16.22 -25.92
N SER A 413 14.41 -17.18 -26.84
CA SER A 413 15.21 -18.37 -26.64
C SER A 413 16.36 -18.44 -27.64
N ASP A 414 17.56 -18.80 -27.18
CA ASP A 414 18.72 -19.03 -28.02
C ASP A 414 19.37 -20.39 -27.74
N ASP A 415 19.97 -20.99 -28.77
CA ASP A 415 20.73 -22.25 -28.68
C ASP A 415 22.23 -22.01 -28.39
N GLY A 416 22.55 -20.83 -27.85
CA GLY A 416 23.90 -20.42 -27.50
C GLY A 416 24.45 -21.00 -26.20
N ASP A 417 25.65 -20.54 -25.84
CA ASP A 417 26.36 -20.92 -24.60
C ASP A 417 25.56 -20.52 -23.34
N GLY A 418 24.66 -19.55 -23.48
CA GLY A 418 23.78 -19.05 -22.43
C GLY A 418 24.42 -18.02 -21.53
N ILE A 419 23.64 -17.54 -20.55
CA ILE A 419 24.06 -16.49 -19.64
C ILE A 419 24.88 -17.13 -18.50
N PRO A 420 26.12 -16.68 -18.24
CA PRO A 420 26.93 -17.20 -17.15
C PRO A 420 26.22 -17.13 -15.79
N GLU A 421 26.44 -18.14 -14.94
CA GLU A 421 25.71 -18.26 -13.66
C GLU A 421 25.82 -17.01 -12.78
N ILE A 422 27.02 -16.44 -12.72
CA ILE A 422 27.33 -15.24 -11.94
C ILE A 422 26.56 -14.01 -12.47
N GLU A 423 26.36 -13.91 -13.79
CA GLU A 423 25.67 -12.75 -14.38
C GLU A 423 24.16 -12.82 -14.16
N TRP A 424 23.56 -14.01 -14.23
CA TRP A 424 22.12 -14.15 -13.98
C TRP A 424 21.82 -14.13 -12.48
N ALA A 425 22.65 -14.73 -11.61
CA ALA A 425 22.44 -14.69 -10.16
C ALA A 425 22.51 -13.25 -9.62
N ALA A 426 23.41 -12.42 -10.16
CA ALA A 426 23.50 -11.01 -9.78
C ALA A 426 22.29 -10.16 -10.23
N VAL A 427 21.51 -10.61 -11.22
CA VAL A 427 20.37 -9.88 -11.77
C VAL A 427 19.04 -10.45 -11.26
N PHE A 428 18.92 -11.77 -11.14
CA PHE A 428 17.67 -12.49 -10.86
C PHE A 428 17.69 -13.30 -9.55
N GLY A 429 18.83 -13.38 -8.85
CA GLY A 429 18.93 -14.01 -7.52
C GLY A 429 18.71 -13.03 -6.36
N ASP A 430 18.59 -13.57 -5.14
CA ASP A 430 18.37 -12.84 -3.88
C ASP A 430 19.67 -12.36 -3.19
N GLU A 431 20.84 -12.45 -3.84
CA GLU A 431 22.14 -12.10 -3.24
C GLU A 431 22.51 -10.61 -3.39
N ASP A 432 23.21 -10.07 -2.39
CA ASP A 432 23.72 -8.69 -2.38
C ASP A 432 24.68 -8.42 -3.55
N ILE A 433 24.44 -7.30 -4.24
CA ILE A 433 25.16 -6.86 -5.44
C ILE A 433 26.62 -6.53 -5.08
N THR A 434 27.51 -7.50 -5.21
CA THR A 434 28.93 -7.30 -4.89
C THR A 434 29.82 -7.16 -6.12
N GLN A 435 29.47 -7.74 -7.28
CA GLN A 435 30.29 -7.66 -8.50
C GLN A 435 29.46 -7.73 -9.80
N LEU A 436 29.41 -6.63 -10.54
CA LEU A 436 29.12 -6.65 -11.98
C LEU A 436 30.40 -7.07 -12.71
N SER A 437 30.65 -8.37 -12.74
CA SER A 437 31.78 -8.94 -13.47
C SER A 437 31.46 -8.94 -14.96
N HIS A 438 32.18 -8.13 -15.75
CA HIS A 438 32.03 -7.97 -17.20
C HIS A 438 30.76 -7.17 -17.59
N GLY A 439 30.92 -6.10 -18.37
CA GLY A 439 29.83 -5.17 -18.75
C GLY A 439 28.63 -5.77 -19.50
N SER A 440 28.55 -7.10 -19.65
CA SER A 440 27.40 -7.90 -20.11
C SER A 440 26.21 -7.80 -19.16
N GLY A 441 26.44 -7.91 -17.84
CA GLY A 441 25.37 -7.90 -16.83
C GLY A 441 24.51 -6.63 -16.81
N LEU A 442 25.05 -5.49 -17.27
CA LEU A 442 24.30 -4.24 -17.37
C LEU A 442 23.13 -4.33 -18.35
N GLY A 443 23.26 -5.12 -19.44
CA GLY A 443 22.19 -5.29 -20.41
C GLY A 443 20.97 -5.99 -19.82
N LEU A 444 21.21 -7.04 -19.01
CA LEU A 444 20.15 -7.77 -18.31
C LEU A 444 19.51 -6.93 -17.21
N TRP A 445 20.29 -6.10 -16.51
CA TRP A 445 19.73 -5.10 -15.59
C TRP A 445 18.80 -4.10 -16.28
N VAL A 446 19.15 -3.63 -17.49
CA VAL A 446 18.24 -2.77 -18.27
C VAL A 446 16.93 -3.49 -18.56
N VAL A 447 16.99 -4.75 -18.98
CA VAL A 447 15.78 -5.56 -19.23
C VAL A 447 14.92 -5.66 -17.98
N LYS A 448 15.54 -6.05 -16.85
CA LYS A 448 14.85 -6.16 -15.55
C LYS A 448 14.18 -4.85 -15.17
N TRP A 449 14.89 -3.72 -15.22
CA TRP A 449 14.34 -2.42 -14.84
C TRP A 449 13.22 -1.93 -15.75
N VAL A 450 13.32 -2.12 -17.08
CA VAL A 450 12.24 -1.76 -18.01
C VAL A 450 10.98 -2.55 -17.71
N VAL A 451 11.13 -3.85 -17.45
CA VAL A 451 9.98 -4.74 -17.22
C VAL A 451 9.37 -4.50 -15.83
N GLU A 452 10.18 -4.40 -14.79
CA GLU A 452 9.71 -4.15 -13.42
C GLU A 452 9.13 -2.74 -13.26
N SER A 453 9.66 -1.73 -13.98
CA SER A 453 9.08 -0.38 -13.93
C SER A 453 7.65 -0.33 -14.47
N ALA A 454 7.35 -1.20 -15.44
CA ALA A 454 6.01 -1.38 -15.98
C ALA A 454 5.12 -2.29 -15.11
N GLY A 455 5.64 -2.82 -13.99
CA GLY A 455 4.91 -3.79 -13.15
C GLY A 455 4.90 -5.22 -13.71
N GLY A 456 5.76 -5.51 -14.68
CA GLY A 456 5.97 -6.85 -15.22
C GLY A 456 6.99 -7.68 -14.44
N ARG A 457 7.29 -8.88 -14.95
CA ARG A 457 8.28 -9.81 -14.37
C ARG A 457 9.22 -10.35 -15.44
N VAL A 458 10.49 -10.54 -15.07
CA VAL A 458 11.48 -11.23 -15.91
C VAL A 458 11.86 -12.55 -15.26
N ASP A 459 11.99 -13.59 -16.07
CA ASP A 459 12.43 -14.92 -15.66
C ASP A 459 13.51 -15.43 -16.64
N TYR A 460 14.40 -16.29 -16.14
CA TYR A 460 15.46 -16.91 -16.92
C TYR A 460 15.53 -18.40 -16.61
N ASP A 461 15.56 -19.22 -17.65
CA ASP A 461 15.67 -20.67 -17.55
C ASP A 461 16.60 -21.18 -18.65
N ARG A 462 17.38 -22.23 -18.35
CA ARG A 462 18.19 -22.91 -19.35
C ARG A 462 17.89 -24.40 -19.32
N ARG A 463 17.32 -24.92 -20.42
CA ARG A 463 16.91 -26.33 -20.55
C ARG A 463 17.17 -26.83 -21.96
N ASP A 464 17.56 -28.09 -22.08
CA ASP A 464 17.72 -28.79 -23.35
C ASP A 464 18.63 -28.06 -24.37
N GLY A 465 19.64 -27.34 -23.87
CA GLY A 465 20.58 -26.55 -24.70
C GLY A 465 20.08 -25.16 -25.07
N TRP A 466 18.86 -24.78 -24.68
CA TRP A 466 18.28 -23.46 -24.92
C TRP A 466 18.36 -22.59 -23.68
N SER A 467 18.79 -21.35 -23.85
CA SER A 467 18.62 -20.27 -22.88
C SER A 467 17.35 -19.52 -23.21
N THR A 468 16.43 -19.38 -22.26
CA THR A 468 15.18 -18.64 -22.45
C THR A 468 15.08 -17.50 -21.44
N VAL A 469 14.98 -16.28 -21.96
CA VAL A 469 14.57 -15.10 -21.19
C VAL A 469 13.08 -14.88 -21.43
N GLN A 470 12.28 -14.88 -20.37
CA GLN A 470 10.84 -14.66 -20.42
C GLN A 470 10.49 -13.31 -19.79
N LEU A 471 9.74 -12.49 -20.52
CA LEU A 471 9.21 -11.21 -20.07
C LEU A 471 7.68 -11.35 -19.94
N ALA A 472 7.14 -11.15 -18.75
CA ALA A 472 5.72 -10.96 -18.51
C ALA A 472 5.45 -9.46 -18.38
N LEU A 473 4.58 -8.92 -19.24
CA LEU A 473 4.31 -7.48 -19.36
C LEU A 473 2.81 -7.22 -19.19
N PRO A 474 2.38 -6.15 -18.52
CA PRO A 474 0.96 -5.84 -18.43
C PRO A 474 0.40 -5.50 -19.82
N LEU A 475 -0.74 -6.12 -20.14
CA LEU A 475 -1.52 -5.75 -21.33
C LEU A 475 -2.08 -4.34 -21.18
N ALA A 476 -2.21 -3.63 -22.30
CA ALA A 476 -2.98 -2.39 -22.33
C ALA A 476 -4.46 -2.68 -21.98
N ASP A 477 -5.14 -1.76 -21.29
CA ASP A 477 -6.51 -1.97 -20.76
C ASP A 477 -7.56 -2.37 -21.83
N GLU A 478 -7.34 -2.09 -23.11
CA GLU A 478 -8.21 -2.54 -24.22
C GLU A 478 -7.98 -3.99 -24.67
N ALA A 479 -6.96 -4.67 -24.12
CA ALA A 479 -6.56 -6.03 -24.47
C ALA A 479 -6.67 -7.05 -23.32
N ARG A 480 -7.15 -6.64 -22.14
CA ARG A 480 -7.53 -7.56 -21.06
C ARG A 480 -8.78 -8.32 -21.50
N CYS A 481 -8.74 -9.66 -21.49
CA CYS A 481 -9.83 -10.51 -21.96
C CYS A 481 -11.11 -10.39 -21.13
#